data_AF-A0A239PSR5-F1
#
_entry.id   AF-A0A239PSR5-F1
#
_cell.length_a   1.000
_cell.length_b   1.000
_cell.length_c   1.000
_cell.angle_alpha   90.00
_cell.angle_beta   90.00
_cell.angle_gamma   90.00
#
_symmetry.space_group_name_H-M   'P 1'
#
loop_
_entity.id
_entity.type
_entity.pdbx_description
1 polymer ?
#
loop_
_entity_poly.entity_id
_entity_poly.type
_entity_poly.pdbx_seq_one_letter_code
_entity_poly.pdbx_strand_id
1 'polypeptide(L)'
;MVRVTMILLCLLLAAAAAGRYKAETSVRETRRMLEEIEKAKARELSEIQLLRAEIAFLENPERLKEVAEKVTDLEPLSAAQVMTAEEFRVAFGGGEEAPAPQMPEGDVILHALAMADLGLAGGRQME
;
A
#
# COMPACT_ATOMS: atom_id res chain seq x y z
N MET A 1 -9.62 11.84 -69.15
CA MET A 1 -9.26 12.48 -67.87
C MET A 1 -10.41 12.45 -66.85
N VAL A 2 -11.63 12.92 -67.19
CA VAL A 2 -12.79 12.94 -66.27
C VAL A 2 -13.15 11.57 -65.66
N ARG A 3 -13.03 10.48 -66.41
CA ARG A 3 -13.33 9.13 -65.87
C ARG A 3 -12.33 8.67 -64.81
N VAL A 4 -11.06 9.03 -64.94
CA VAL A 4 -10.01 8.62 -63.99
C VAL A 4 -10.16 9.39 -62.68
N THR A 5 -10.42 10.69 -62.75
CA THR A 5 -10.69 11.51 -61.56
C THR A 5 -11.95 11.07 -60.82
N MET A 6 -13.01 10.66 -61.54
CA MET A 6 -14.22 10.09 -60.93
C MET A 6 -13.93 8.79 -60.18
N ILE A 7 -13.16 7.88 -60.79
CA ILE A 7 -12.76 6.62 -60.15
C ILE A 7 -11.94 6.89 -58.89
N LEU A 8 -10.97 7.81 -58.95
CA LEU A 8 -10.15 8.20 -57.79
C LEU A 8 -11.02 8.76 -56.66
N LEU A 9 -11.95 9.66 -56.97
CA LEU A 9 -12.87 10.22 -55.96
C LEU A 9 -13.77 9.15 -55.33
N CYS A 10 -14.28 8.21 -56.12
CA CYS A 10 -15.03 7.07 -55.58
C CYS A 10 -14.17 6.22 -54.64
N LEU A 11 -12.91 5.95 -54.99
CA LEU A 11 -11.99 5.20 -54.14
C LEU A 11 -11.68 5.93 -52.84
N LEU A 12 -11.48 7.25 -52.89
CA LEU A 12 -11.28 8.07 -51.69
C LEU A 12 -12.50 8.03 -50.76
N LEU A 13 -13.71 8.16 -51.32
CA LEU A 13 -14.95 8.05 -50.56
C LEU A 13 -15.10 6.65 -49.93
N ALA A 14 -14.82 5.60 -50.69
CA ALA A 14 -14.86 4.23 -50.19
C ALA A 14 -13.83 4.01 -49.06
N ALA A 15 -12.61 4.52 -49.22
CA ALA A 15 -11.56 4.43 -48.21
C ALA A 15 -11.94 5.20 -46.94
N ALA A 16 -12.53 6.39 -47.05
CA ALA A 16 -13.01 7.17 -45.92
C ALA A 16 -14.14 6.45 -45.16
N ALA A 17 -15.10 5.87 -45.88
CA ALA A 17 -16.19 5.07 -45.29
C ALA A 17 -15.64 3.83 -44.57
N ALA A 18 -14.71 3.10 -45.20
CA ALA A 18 -14.06 1.94 -44.60
C ALA A 18 -13.24 2.31 -43.35
N GLY A 19 -12.50 3.42 -43.39
CA GLY A 19 -11.72 3.92 -42.26
C GLY A 19 -12.61 4.26 -41.07
N ARG A 20 -13.73 4.96 -41.30
CA ARG A 20 -14.70 5.28 -40.25
C ARG A 20 -15.32 4.02 -39.66
N TYR A 21 -15.71 3.06 -40.50
CA TYR A 21 -16.28 1.79 -40.03
C TYR A 21 -15.30 1.04 -39.12
N LYS A 22 -14.03 0.93 -39.53
CA LYS A 22 -12.98 0.26 -38.75
C LYS A 22 -12.76 0.92 -37.38
N ALA A 23 -12.72 2.25 -37.34
CA ALA A 23 -12.59 3.00 -36.09
C ALA A 23 -13.79 2.80 -35.16
N GLU A 24 -15.00 2.81 -35.71
CA GLU A 24 -16.20 2.58 -34.91
C GLU A 24 -16.23 1.15 -34.34
N THR A 25 -15.82 0.15 -35.13
CA THR A 25 -15.74 -1.23 -34.65
C THR A 25 -14.70 -1.41 -33.54
N SER A 26 -13.52 -0.79 -33.65
CA SER A 26 -12.50 -0.93 -32.62
C SER A 26 -12.93 -0.28 -31.30
N VAL A 27 -13.59 0.90 -31.37
CA VAL A 27 -14.12 1.57 -30.17
C VAL A 27 -15.20 0.71 -29.50
N ARG A 28 -16.08 0.09 -30.27
CA ARG A 28 -17.11 -0.81 -29.72
C ARG A 28 -16.49 -2.03 -29.04
N GLU A 29 -15.46 -2.62 -29.63
CA GLU A 29 -14.74 -3.75 -29.04
C GLU A 29 -14.04 -3.36 -27.74
N THR A 30 -13.29 -2.25 -27.74
CA THR A 30 -12.63 -1.74 -26.54
C THR A 30 -13.63 -1.43 -25.43
N ARG A 31 -14.79 -0.84 -25.76
CA ARG A 31 -15.85 -0.59 -24.77
C ARG A 31 -16.39 -1.88 -24.16
N ARG A 32 -16.62 -2.93 -24.97
CA ARG A 32 -17.05 -4.23 -24.46
C ARG A 32 -16.01 -4.85 -23.53
N MET A 33 -14.75 -4.82 -23.91
CA MET A 33 -13.66 -5.30 -23.06
C MET A 33 -13.60 -4.53 -21.74
N LEU A 34 -13.79 -3.20 -21.78
CA LEU A 34 -13.81 -2.38 -20.57
C LEU A 34 -14.97 -2.77 -19.65
N GLU A 35 -16.18 -2.93 -20.20
CA GLU A 35 -17.35 -3.37 -19.43
C GLU A 35 -17.16 -4.77 -18.81
N GLU A 36 -16.49 -5.68 -19.52
CA GLU A 36 -16.17 -7.01 -19.01
C GLU A 36 -15.15 -6.95 -17.85
N ILE A 37 -14.11 -6.13 -18.00
CA ILE A 37 -13.10 -5.91 -16.97
C ILE A 37 -13.72 -5.26 -15.74
N GLU A 38 -14.58 -4.26 -15.90
CA GLU A 38 -15.27 -3.61 -14.79
C GLU A 38 -16.18 -4.59 -14.03
N LYS A 39 -16.91 -5.45 -14.75
CA LYS A 39 -17.71 -6.52 -14.14
C LYS A 39 -16.84 -7.54 -13.40
N ALA A 40 -15.71 -7.93 -13.97
CA ALA A 40 -14.76 -8.84 -13.31
C ALA A 40 -14.21 -8.21 -12.02
N LYS A 41 -13.75 -6.96 -12.09
CA LYS A 41 -13.27 -6.19 -10.94
C LYS A 41 -14.33 -6.09 -9.83
N ALA A 42 -15.59 -5.81 -10.19
CA ALA A 42 -16.67 -5.73 -9.21
C ALA A 42 -16.90 -7.07 -8.48
N ARG A 43 -16.81 -8.19 -9.20
CA ARG A 43 -16.90 -9.53 -8.61
C ARG A 43 -15.74 -9.82 -7.66
N GLU A 44 -14.51 -9.59 -8.10
CA GLU A 44 -13.31 -9.81 -7.27
C GLU A 44 -13.35 -8.95 -6.00
N LEU A 45 -13.77 -7.68 -6.09
CA LEU A 45 -13.91 -6.82 -4.91
C LEU A 45 -14.98 -7.32 -3.93
N SER A 46 -16.04 -7.97 -4.43
CA SER A 46 -17.04 -8.62 -3.58
C SER A 46 -16.46 -9.84 -2.88
N GLU A 47 -15.69 -10.66 -3.58
CA GLU A 47 -15.02 -11.84 -3.01
C GLU A 47 -14.00 -11.44 -1.93
N ILE A 48 -13.21 -10.40 -2.18
CA ILE A 48 -12.28 -9.86 -1.19
C ILE A 48 -13.02 -9.40 0.07
N GLN A 49 -14.16 -8.73 -0.08
CA GLN A 49 -14.96 -8.29 1.08
C GLN A 49 -15.51 -9.46 1.87
N LEU A 50 -15.98 -10.51 1.19
CA LEU A 50 -16.43 -11.74 1.85
C LEU A 50 -15.29 -12.40 2.61
N LEU A 51 -14.13 -12.56 1.99
CA LEU A 51 -12.94 -13.15 2.62
C LEU A 51 -12.47 -12.33 3.81
N ARG A 52 -12.50 -10.99 3.73
CA ARG A 52 -12.19 -10.12 4.87
C ARG A 52 -13.16 -10.30 6.02
N ALA A 53 -14.45 -10.46 5.73
CA ALA A 53 -15.45 -10.74 6.75
C ALA A 53 -15.23 -12.12 7.39
N GLU A 54 -14.85 -13.12 6.59
CA GLU A 54 -14.51 -14.46 7.08
C GLU A 54 -13.26 -14.43 7.96
N ILE A 55 -12.20 -13.74 7.54
CA ILE A 55 -11.00 -13.54 8.36
C ILE A 55 -11.36 -12.85 9.66
N ALA A 56 -12.12 -11.76 9.63
CA ALA A 56 -12.55 -11.06 10.83
C ALA A 56 -13.39 -11.95 11.77
N PHE A 57 -14.16 -12.89 11.21
CA PHE A 57 -14.89 -13.88 11.99
C PHE A 57 -13.97 -14.94 12.60
N LEU A 58 -12.95 -15.40 11.88
CA LEU A 58 -11.96 -16.36 12.36
C LEU A 58 -11.01 -15.76 13.40
N GLU A 59 -10.66 -14.49 13.24
CA GLU A 59 -9.80 -13.71 14.16
C GLU A 59 -10.56 -13.13 15.35
N ASN A 60 -11.85 -13.46 15.51
CA ASN A 60 -12.62 -13.02 16.66
C ASN A 60 -11.94 -13.48 17.97
N PRO A 61 -11.52 -12.56 18.86
CA PRO A 61 -10.70 -12.90 20.02
C PRO A 61 -11.46 -13.77 21.03
N GLU A 62 -12.76 -13.59 21.18
CA GLU A 62 -13.58 -14.43 22.06
C GLU A 62 -13.63 -15.88 21.54
N ARG A 63 -13.81 -16.08 20.23
CA ARG A 63 -13.78 -17.42 19.61
C ARG A 63 -12.39 -18.03 19.67
N LEU A 64 -11.35 -17.25 19.40
CA LEU A 64 -9.96 -17.72 19.52
C LEU A 64 -9.64 -18.16 20.95
N LYS A 65 -10.09 -17.40 21.95
CA LYS A 65 -9.97 -17.79 23.36
C LYS A 65 -10.71 -19.10 23.65
N GLU A 66 -11.96 -19.24 23.20
CA GLU A 66 -12.75 -20.45 23.40
C GLU A 66 -12.11 -21.68 22.73
N VAL A 67 -11.57 -21.52 21.52
CA VAL A 67 -10.87 -22.58 20.80
C VAL A 67 -9.53 -22.91 21.48
N ALA A 68 -8.77 -21.90 21.93
CA ALA A 68 -7.54 -22.11 22.67
C ALA A 68 -7.81 -22.88 23.96
N GLU A 69 -8.78 -22.49 24.77
CA GLU A 69 -9.15 -23.20 26.00
C GLU A 69 -9.62 -24.65 25.75
N LYS A 70 -10.27 -24.92 24.61
CA LYS A 70 -10.76 -26.26 24.25
C LYS A 70 -9.68 -27.19 23.70
N VAL A 71 -8.75 -26.65 22.92
CA VAL A 71 -7.76 -27.44 22.16
C VAL A 71 -6.39 -27.44 22.85
N THR A 72 -6.14 -26.47 23.72
CA THR A 72 -4.90 -26.34 24.48
C THR A 72 -5.23 -26.29 25.96
N ASP A 73 -4.46 -27.00 26.80
CA ASP A 73 -4.55 -26.91 28.26
C ASP A 73 -3.93 -25.60 28.80
N LEU A 74 -3.94 -24.52 28.01
CA LEU A 74 -3.32 -23.25 28.35
C LEU A 74 -4.29 -22.39 29.17
N GLU A 75 -3.83 -21.96 30.34
CA GLU A 75 -4.58 -21.02 31.20
C GLU A 75 -4.31 -19.56 30.78
N PRO A 76 -5.24 -18.63 31.09
CA PRO A 76 -5.03 -17.20 30.83
C PRO A 76 -3.75 -16.69 31.51
N LEU A 77 -2.94 -15.95 30.75
CA LEU A 77 -1.71 -15.35 31.26
C LEU A 77 -2.05 -14.37 32.40
N SER A 78 -1.57 -14.65 33.62
CA SER A 78 -1.75 -13.76 34.75
C SER A 78 -0.71 -12.64 34.73
N ALA A 79 -1.05 -11.47 35.28
CA ALA A 79 -0.10 -10.36 35.37
C ALA A 79 1.18 -10.72 36.16
N ALA A 80 1.10 -11.72 37.06
CA ALA A 80 2.26 -12.23 37.80
C ALA A 80 3.20 -13.11 36.95
N GLN A 81 2.77 -13.56 35.77
CA GLN A 81 3.59 -14.34 34.83
C GLN A 81 4.29 -13.46 33.79
N VAL A 82 3.94 -12.17 33.71
CA VAL A 82 4.54 -11.22 32.77
C VAL A 82 5.74 -10.55 33.44
N MET A 83 6.93 -10.90 32.97
CA MET A 83 8.17 -10.30 33.43
C MET A 83 8.21 -8.83 32.99
N THR A 84 8.61 -7.93 33.89
CA THR A 84 8.88 -6.55 33.49
C THR A 84 10.14 -6.46 32.63
N ALA A 85 10.28 -5.39 31.86
CA ALA A 85 11.46 -5.18 31.01
C ALA A 85 12.77 -5.16 31.82
N GLU A 86 12.72 -4.63 33.05
CA GLU A 86 13.86 -4.62 33.96
C GLU A 86 14.17 -6.01 34.51
N GLU A 87 13.15 -6.78 34.91
CA GLU A 87 13.30 -8.17 35.36
C GLU A 87 13.84 -9.08 34.26
N PHE A 88 13.40 -8.89 33.02
CA PHE A 88 13.92 -9.60 31.86
C PHE A 88 15.40 -9.27 31.63
N ARG A 89 15.78 -7.98 31.73
CA ARG A 89 17.17 -7.54 31.66
C ARG A 89 18.03 -8.18 32.74
N VAL A 90 17.55 -8.26 33.98
CA VAL A 90 18.30 -8.88 35.07
C VAL A 90 18.41 -10.40 34.88
N ALA A 91 17.35 -11.06 34.40
CA ALA A 91 17.31 -12.51 34.23
C ALA A 91 18.12 -13.00 33.00
N PHE A 92 18.18 -12.22 31.92
CA PHE A 92 18.76 -12.64 30.64
C PHE A 92 19.83 -11.70 30.07
N GLY A 93 19.89 -10.45 30.53
CA GLY A 93 20.84 -9.43 30.08
C GLY A 93 22.09 -9.42 30.95
N GLY A 94 22.82 -10.54 30.95
CA GLY A 94 24.08 -10.77 31.66
C GLY A 94 24.81 -9.49 32.01
N GLY A 95 24.87 -9.21 33.31
CA GLY A 95 25.18 -7.90 33.86
C GLY A 95 26.43 -7.27 33.28
N GLU A 96 26.24 -6.07 32.75
CA GLU A 96 27.12 -4.93 32.97
C GLU A 96 26.20 -3.72 32.83
N GLU A 97 26.16 -2.84 33.82
CA GLU A 97 25.57 -1.51 33.64
C GLU A 97 26.36 -0.84 32.52
N ALA A 98 25.85 -0.87 31.28
CA ALA A 98 26.26 0.12 30.31
C ALA A 98 25.87 1.46 30.95
N PRO A 99 26.84 2.33 31.31
CA PRO A 99 26.52 3.58 31.96
C PRO A 99 25.54 4.31 31.07
N ALA A 100 24.40 4.72 31.65
CA ALA A 100 23.46 5.58 30.95
C ALA A 100 24.29 6.69 30.26
N PRO A 101 24.07 6.96 28.96
CA PRO A 101 24.83 7.99 28.28
C PRO A 101 24.65 9.29 29.09
N GLN A 102 25.69 9.67 29.83
CA GLN A 102 25.76 10.94 30.52
C GLN A 102 25.81 11.95 29.39
N MET A 103 24.65 12.50 29.03
CA MET A 103 24.63 13.67 28.17
C MET A 103 25.38 14.75 28.94
N PRO A 104 26.51 15.25 28.42
CA PRO A 104 27.22 16.34 29.07
C PRO A 104 26.25 17.52 29.16
N GLU A 105 25.99 17.99 30.39
CA GLU A 105 25.01 19.03 30.74
C GLU A 105 25.33 20.42 30.15
N GLY A 106 26.31 20.52 29.28
CA GLY A 106 26.80 21.80 28.78
C GLY A 106 27.21 21.72 27.32
N ASP A 107 26.28 21.39 26.41
CA ASP A 107 26.39 21.89 25.03
C ASP A 107 25.13 21.79 24.15
N VAL A 108 23.95 21.68 24.74
CA VAL A 108 22.69 21.66 23.96
C VAL A 108 22.52 22.95 23.16
N ILE A 109 22.97 24.08 23.72
CA ILE A 109 22.89 25.40 23.06
C ILE A 109 23.86 25.48 21.87
N LEU A 110 25.10 25.00 22.01
CA LEU A 110 26.09 25.05 20.93
C LEU A 110 25.74 24.09 19.79
N HIS A 111 25.24 22.90 20.11
CA HIS A 111 24.72 21.96 19.10
C HIS A 111 23.48 22.49 18.38
N ALA A 112 22.56 23.15 19.09
CA ALA A 112 21.40 23.77 18.46
C ALA A 112 21.79 24.94 17.55
N LEU A 113 22.78 25.74 17.94
CA LEU A 113 23.29 26.85 17.11
C LEU A 113 24.01 26.34 15.85
N ALA A 114 24.81 25.27 15.98
CA ALA A 114 25.50 24.66 14.84
C ALA A 114 24.52 24.04 13.81
N MET A 115 23.42 23.45 14.28
CA MET A 115 22.36 22.91 13.41
C MET A 115 21.53 24.02 12.74
N ALA A 116 21.30 25.14 13.43
CA ALA A 116 20.60 26.29 12.87
C ALA A 116 21.41 27.01 11.78
N ASP A 117 22.74 27.09 11.92
CA ASP A 117 23.61 27.76 10.95
C ASP A 117 23.75 26.94 9.64
N LEU A 118 23.77 25.60 9.74
CA LEU A 118 23.67 24.70 8.58
C LEU A 118 22.33 24.84 7.81
N GLY A 119 21.25 25.21 8.49
CA GLY A 119 19.94 25.45 7.88
C GLY A 119 19.86 26.76 7.07
N LEU A 120 20.71 27.75 7.38
CA LEU A 120 20.72 29.06 6.72
C LEU A 120 21.70 29.13 5.53
N ALA A 121 22.70 28.24 5.47
CA ALA A 121 23.63 28.15 4.35
C ALA A 121 23.07 27.45 3.10
N GLY A 122 21.98 26.68 3.23
CA GLY A 122 21.35 25.95 2.10
C GLY A 122 20.41 26.78 1.21
N GLY A 123 20.19 28.06 1.52
CA GLY A 123 19.20 28.92 0.84
C GLY A 123 19.75 29.91 -0.19
N ARG A 124 20.99 29.79 -0.65
CA ARG A 124 21.59 30.76 -1.58
C ARG A 124 22.43 30.11 -2.69
N GLN A 125 21.82 29.23 -3.48
CA GLN A 125 22.28 28.88 -4.82
C GLN A 125 21.10 28.32 -5.62
N MET A 126 20.27 29.21 -6.17
CA MET A 126 19.50 28.98 -7.40
C MET A 126 18.88 30.31 -7.84
N GLU A 127 19.69 31.16 -8.47
CA GLU A 127 19.31 32.02 -9.61
C GLU A 127 20.53 32.15 -10.53
#